data_AF-A0A1I1AP78-F1
#
_entry.id   AF-A0A1I1AP78-F1
#
_cell.length_a   1.000
_cell.length_b   1.000
_cell.length_c   1.000
_cell.angle_alpha   90.00
_cell.angle_beta   90.00
_cell.angle_gamma   90.00
#
_symmetry.space_group_name_H-M   'P 1'
#
loop_
_entity.id
_entity.type
_entity.pdbx_description
1 polymer ?
#
loop_
_entity_poly.entity_id
_entity_poly.type
_entity_poly.pdbx_seq_one_letter_code
_entity_poly.pdbx_strand_id
1 'polypeptide(L)'
;MTVNADFTRYVEARWTDLVGGLEDEDVAPEAARIAVAETLLASRRSWSRRVRDEQVDVSLWAELRERTGLPARPGEPAPHGVRPSDPRDPPEPWFARAEALRGARRRRGLVRAAAGVLVLAVLATGWQWWASRPPAAEVREEANELPVVWYSQGELHLEDVVVTLPEIEEFAASGSGVVARLGSGSVVHVDADGDVTTGHDSTEALDDPPEAPTFIAFTQYDVLVQAAPVPGGGWAYLLDSSRRDSAQDALRQSESGRRALVVCMSEGKCGEPVTILGAGGSIRLR
;
A
#
# COMPACT_ATOMS: atom_id res chain seq x y z
N MET A 1 49.87 -16.48 -34.17
CA MET A 1 49.93 -15.34 -33.22
C MET A 1 48.60 -15.29 -32.48
N THR A 2 48.60 -15.23 -31.14
CA THR A 2 47.35 -15.16 -30.36
C THR A 2 46.89 -13.71 -30.25
N VAL A 3 45.57 -13.47 -30.22
CA VAL A 3 44.96 -12.11 -30.13
C VAL A 3 45.55 -11.29 -28.98
N ASN A 4 45.92 -11.93 -27.88
CA ASN A 4 46.52 -11.29 -26.71
C ASN A 4 47.97 -10.81 -27.00
N ALA A 5 48.76 -11.59 -27.75
CA ALA A 5 50.13 -11.21 -28.12
C ALA A 5 50.15 -10.03 -29.10
N ASP A 6 49.18 -9.97 -30.03
CA ASP A 6 49.07 -8.86 -30.99
C ASP A 6 48.63 -7.57 -30.32
N PHE A 7 47.71 -7.66 -29.35
CA PHE A 7 47.34 -6.52 -28.51
C PHE A 7 48.52 -6.02 -27.69
N THR A 8 49.24 -6.91 -26.99
CA THR A 8 50.42 -6.53 -26.21
C THR A 8 51.47 -5.84 -27.07
N ARG A 9 51.81 -6.41 -28.24
CA ARG A 9 52.76 -5.80 -29.18
C ARG A 9 52.32 -4.40 -29.63
N TYR A 10 51.03 -4.22 -29.88
CA TYR A 10 50.49 -2.92 -30.24
C TYR A 10 50.65 -1.91 -29.10
N VAL A 11 50.29 -2.30 -27.88
CA VAL A 11 50.43 -1.43 -26.70
C VAL A 11 51.89 -1.03 -26.52
N GLU A 12 52.82 -1.99 -26.55
CA GLU A 12 54.26 -1.71 -26.43
C GLU A 12 54.74 -0.74 -27.52
N ALA A 13 54.27 -0.88 -28.75
CA ALA A 13 54.68 -0.05 -29.87
C ALA A 13 54.04 1.36 -29.86
N ARG A 14 52.81 1.51 -29.33
CA ARG A 14 52.01 2.73 -29.51
C ARG A 14 51.74 3.49 -28.21
N TRP A 15 52.07 2.93 -27.04
CA TRP A 15 51.82 3.57 -25.74
C TRP A 15 52.38 4.99 -25.67
N THR A 16 53.68 5.15 -25.96
CA THR A 16 54.36 6.45 -25.87
C THR A 16 53.84 7.47 -26.87
N ASP A 17 53.49 7.00 -28.07
CA ASP A 17 52.94 7.85 -29.12
C ASP A 17 51.53 8.35 -28.79
N LEU A 18 50.67 7.47 -28.25
CA LEU A 18 49.31 7.83 -27.86
C LEU A 18 49.28 8.78 -26.66
N VAL A 19 50.16 8.57 -25.67
CA VAL A 19 50.28 9.45 -24.50
C VAL A 19 50.90 10.79 -24.91
N GLY A 20 52.02 10.76 -25.64
CA GLY A 20 52.72 11.97 -26.11
C GLY A 20 51.83 12.83 -27.00
N GLY A 21 51.07 12.21 -27.91
CA GLY A 21 50.14 12.94 -28.77
C GLY A 21 49.03 13.67 -28.01
N LEU A 22 48.56 13.13 -26.89
CA LEU A 22 47.56 13.82 -26.05
C LEU A 22 48.21 14.94 -25.23
N GLU A 23 49.41 14.71 -24.70
CA GLU A 23 50.15 15.73 -23.94
C GLU A 23 50.55 16.92 -24.81
N ASP A 24 50.91 16.69 -26.09
CA ASP A 24 51.22 17.75 -27.05
C ASP A 24 49.97 18.57 -27.44
N GLU A 25 48.76 18.05 -27.17
CA GLU A 25 47.47 18.75 -27.29
C GLU A 25 46.96 19.23 -25.91
N ASP A 26 47.87 19.52 -24.99
CA ASP A 26 47.62 20.09 -23.65
C ASP A 26 46.79 19.22 -22.69
N VAL A 27 46.63 17.92 -22.95
CA VAL A 27 46.00 17.01 -21.98
C VAL A 27 46.97 16.73 -20.84
N ALA A 28 46.51 16.93 -19.59
CA ALA A 28 47.34 16.70 -18.40
C ALA A 28 47.98 15.29 -18.41
N PRO A 29 49.27 15.13 -18.06
CA PRO A 29 50.01 13.87 -18.20
C PRO A 29 49.32 12.65 -17.57
N GLU A 30 48.76 12.81 -16.38
CA GLU A 30 48.02 11.76 -15.68
C GLU A 30 46.70 11.42 -16.39
N ALA A 31 45.98 12.43 -16.88
CA ALA A 31 44.72 12.26 -17.60
C ALA A 31 44.94 11.58 -18.95
N ALA A 32 46.01 11.92 -19.67
CA ALA A 32 46.39 11.28 -20.93
C ALA A 32 46.61 9.76 -20.74
N ARG A 33 47.44 9.38 -19.75
CA ARG A 33 47.72 7.96 -19.47
C ARG A 33 46.50 7.18 -19.04
N ILE A 34 45.64 7.77 -18.19
CA ILE A 34 44.37 7.13 -17.79
C ILE A 34 43.45 6.98 -19.00
N ALA A 35 43.32 7.99 -19.86
CA ALA A 35 42.48 7.92 -21.05
C ALA A 35 42.95 6.83 -22.02
N VAL A 36 44.26 6.77 -22.30
CA VAL A 36 44.90 5.73 -23.12
C VAL A 36 44.68 4.34 -22.52
N ALA A 37 44.97 4.16 -21.23
CA ALA A 37 44.76 2.90 -20.53
C ALA A 37 43.29 2.45 -20.59
N GLU A 38 42.34 3.36 -20.34
CA GLU A 38 40.92 3.04 -20.47
C GLU A 38 40.56 2.65 -21.92
N THR A 39 40.99 3.37 -22.95
CA THR A 39 40.57 3.09 -24.33
C THR A 39 41.10 1.74 -24.80
N LEU A 40 42.35 1.45 -24.48
CA LEU A 40 42.99 0.17 -24.81
C LEU A 40 42.32 -1.00 -24.07
N LEU A 41 42.02 -0.86 -22.77
CA LEU A 41 41.30 -1.90 -22.01
C LEU A 41 39.88 -2.14 -22.54
N ALA A 42 39.17 -1.09 -22.96
CA ALA A 42 37.84 -1.23 -23.55
C ALA A 42 37.92 -1.98 -24.89
N SER A 43 38.97 -1.71 -25.67
CA SER A 43 39.20 -2.29 -26.99
C SER A 43 39.74 -3.72 -26.96
N ARG A 44 40.32 -4.16 -25.84
CA ARG A 44 40.95 -5.48 -25.67
C ARG A 44 40.05 -6.66 -26.08
N ARG A 45 38.75 -6.62 -25.73
CA ARG A 45 37.80 -7.68 -26.07
C ARG A 45 37.41 -7.70 -27.55
N SER A 46 37.46 -6.56 -28.21
CA SER A 46 37.14 -6.38 -29.63
C SER A 46 38.37 -6.35 -30.54
N TRP A 47 39.56 -6.64 -30.01
CA TRP A 47 40.83 -6.40 -30.70
C TRP A 47 40.91 -7.10 -32.06
N SER A 48 40.51 -8.38 -32.10
CA SER A 48 40.54 -9.18 -33.32
C SER A 48 39.57 -8.70 -34.42
N ARG A 49 38.54 -7.92 -34.06
CA ARG A 49 37.65 -7.26 -35.02
C ARG A 49 38.31 -5.99 -35.55
N ARG A 50 38.77 -5.13 -34.64
CA ARG A 50 39.41 -3.84 -35.00
C ARG A 50 40.60 -4.00 -35.94
N VAL A 51 41.45 -5.02 -35.71
CA VAL A 51 42.62 -5.28 -36.58
C VAL A 51 42.21 -5.62 -38.02
N ARG A 52 41.06 -6.28 -38.24
CA ARG A 52 40.57 -6.61 -39.59
C ARG A 52 40.04 -5.42 -40.36
N ASP A 53 39.60 -4.39 -39.65
CA ASP A 53 39.07 -3.17 -40.25
C ASP A 53 40.20 -2.22 -40.71
N GLU A 54 41.47 -2.63 -40.54
CA GLU A 54 42.72 -2.00 -41.00
C GLU A 54 42.95 -0.53 -40.59
N GLN A 55 42.10 0.02 -39.72
CA GLN A 55 42.16 1.42 -39.22
C GLN A 55 42.19 1.49 -37.69
N VAL A 56 42.97 0.62 -37.06
CA VAL A 56 43.08 0.55 -35.59
C VAL A 56 43.56 1.88 -35.00
N ASP A 57 44.60 2.48 -35.58
CA ASP A 57 45.17 3.74 -35.09
C ASP A 57 44.20 4.91 -35.23
N VAL A 58 43.53 5.03 -36.37
CA VAL A 58 42.56 6.10 -36.64
C VAL A 58 41.36 5.99 -35.70
N SER A 59 40.81 4.77 -35.53
CA SER A 59 39.64 4.56 -34.66
C SER A 59 39.97 4.75 -33.18
N LEU A 60 41.13 4.26 -32.70
CA LEU A 60 41.57 4.47 -31.33
C LEU A 60 41.90 5.94 -31.03
N TRP A 61 42.52 6.64 -31.98
CA TRP A 61 42.82 8.06 -31.84
C TRP A 61 41.55 8.89 -31.74
N ALA A 62 40.57 8.63 -32.60
CA ALA A 62 39.26 9.28 -32.52
C ALA A 62 38.59 9.07 -31.15
N GLU A 63 38.57 7.83 -30.64
CA GLU A 63 38.03 7.51 -29.31
C GLU A 63 38.78 8.20 -28.15
N LEU A 64 40.09 8.37 -28.29
CA LEU A 64 40.91 9.06 -27.29
C LEU A 64 40.61 10.56 -27.27
N ARG A 65 40.52 11.19 -28.44
CA ARG A 65 40.15 12.61 -28.57
C ARG A 65 38.77 12.87 -28.00
N GLU A 66 37.79 12.03 -28.33
CA GLU A 66 36.43 12.12 -27.78
C GLU A 66 36.46 12.02 -26.24
N ARG A 67 37.18 11.05 -25.68
CA ARG A 67 37.23 10.85 -24.22
C ARG A 67 37.94 11.98 -23.47
N THR A 68 38.91 12.63 -24.11
CA THR A 68 39.67 13.74 -23.53
C THR A 68 39.04 15.11 -23.80
N GLY A 69 37.92 15.15 -24.54
CA GLY A 69 37.24 16.40 -24.89
C GLY A 69 37.95 17.21 -25.97
N LEU A 70 38.92 16.62 -26.67
CA LEU A 70 39.60 17.26 -27.80
C LEU A 70 38.68 17.29 -29.03
N PRO A 71 38.80 18.31 -29.91
CA PRO A 71 38.00 18.39 -31.14
C PRO A 71 38.15 17.13 -32.00
N ALA A 72 37.04 16.61 -32.53
CA ALA A 72 37.07 15.45 -33.41
C ALA A 72 37.79 15.77 -34.72
N ARG A 73 38.72 14.90 -35.14
CA ARG A 73 39.43 14.95 -36.42
C ARG A 73 39.33 13.60 -37.13
N PRO A 74 38.23 13.36 -37.87
CA PRO A 74 37.99 12.06 -38.50
C PRO A 74 39.09 11.71 -39.51
N GLY A 75 39.51 10.45 -39.52
CA GLY A 75 40.52 9.96 -40.47
C GLY A 75 41.97 10.28 -40.10
N GLU A 76 42.22 11.08 -39.06
CA GLU A 76 43.57 11.37 -38.59
C GLU A 76 44.13 10.15 -37.83
N PRO A 77 45.30 9.62 -38.22
CA PRO A 77 45.95 8.54 -37.48
C PRO A 77 46.52 9.08 -36.17
N ALA A 78 46.68 8.19 -35.18
CA ALA A 78 47.45 8.52 -33.98
C ALA A 78 48.86 9.01 -34.36
N PRO A 79 49.39 10.04 -33.68
CA PRO A 79 50.77 10.50 -33.87
C PRO A 79 51.78 9.34 -33.83
N HIS A 80 52.91 9.48 -34.52
CA HIS A 80 53.97 8.47 -34.57
C HIS A 80 55.32 9.10 -34.28
N GLY A 81 56.15 8.44 -33.49
CA GLY A 81 57.50 8.92 -33.17
C GLY A 81 57.51 10.22 -32.39
N VAL A 82 56.45 10.48 -31.61
CA VAL A 82 56.31 11.73 -30.85
C VAL A 82 57.44 11.86 -29.83
N ARG A 83 57.77 10.75 -29.15
CA ARG A 83 58.83 10.69 -28.14
C ARG A 83 59.53 9.33 -28.15
N PRO A 84 60.81 9.27 -27.72
CA PRO A 84 61.48 8.01 -27.45
C PRO A 84 60.73 7.20 -26.38
N SER A 85 60.81 5.88 -26.46
CA SER A 85 60.29 5.01 -25.41
C SER A 85 60.99 5.32 -24.08
N ASP A 86 60.21 5.66 -23.04
CA ASP A 86 60.72 5.87 -21.68
C ASP A 86 60.47 4.60 -20.83
N PRO A 87 61.53 3.87 -20.42
CA PRO A 87 61.41 2.69 -19.58
C PRO A 87 60.77 2.95 -18.20
N ARG A 88 60.70 4.21 -17.77
CA ARG A 88 60.12 4.61 -16.48
C ARG A 88 58.62 4.82 -16.53
N ASP A 89 58.01 4.82 -17.71
CA ASP A 89 56.57 5.02 -17.90
C ASP A 89 55.89 3.82 -18.60
N PRO A 90 55.94 2.62 -17.99
CA PRO A 90 55.32 1.43 -18.56
C PRO A 90 53.78 1.49 -18.49
N PRO A 91 53.06 0.80 -19.39
CA PRO A 91 51.59 0.84 -19.46
C PRO A 91 50.88 0.10 -18.31
N GLU A 92 51.51 -0.91 -17.69
CA GLU A 92 50.85 -1.82 -16.73
C GLU A 92 50.27 -1.13 -15.48
N PRO A 93 50.99 -0.22 -14.80
CA PRO A 93 50.45 0.49 -13.63
C PRO A 93 49.20 1.33 -13.98
N TRP A 94 49.16 1.90 -15.18
CA TRP A 94 48.04 2.71 -15.65
C TRP A 94 46.82 1.86 -16.01
N PHE A 95 47.03 0.65 -16.55
CA PHE A 95 45.95 -0.31 -16.72
C PHE A 95 45.33 -0.72 -15.39
N ALA A 96 46.15 -1.07 -14.39
CA ALA A 96 45.63 -1.41 -13.06
C ALA A 96 44.81 -0.25 -12.45
N ARG A 97 45.28 0.99 -12.62
CA ARG A 97 44.58 2.18 -12.16
C ARG A 97 43.25 2.42 -12.90
N ALA A 98 43.24 2.27 -14.21
CA ALA A 98 42.03 2.39 -15.04
C ALA A 98 40.97 1.32 -14.67
N GLU A 99 41.38 0.08 -14.40
CA GLU A 99 40.49 -0.98 -13.93
C GLU A 99 39.89 -0.65 -12.55
N ALA A 100 40.69 -0.14 -11.61
CA ALA A 100 40.23 0.28 -10.30
C ALA A 100 39.18 1.41 -10.39
N LEU A 101 39.41 2.42 -11.24
CA LEU A 101 38.46 3.52 -11.47
C LEU A 101 37.13 3.00 -12.05
N ARG A 102 37.18 2.07 -13.00
CA ARG A 102 35.97 1.43 -13.55
C ARG A 102 35.20 0.63 -12.50
N GLY A 103 35.90 -0.13 -11.66
CA GLY A 103 35.30 -0.86 -10.55
C GLY A 103 34.57 0.06 -9.58
N ALA A 104 35.20 1.19 -9.21
CA ALA A 104 34.60 2.18 -8.33
C ALA A 104 33.35 2.83 -8.93
N ARG A 105 33.38 3.22 -10.21
CA ARG A 105 32.22 3.78 -10.92
C ARG A 105 31.04 2.79 -10.96
N ARG A 106 31.30 1.52 -11.27
CA ARG A 106 30.26 0.47 -11.30
C ARG A 106 29.59 0.26 -9.95
N ARG A 107 30.36 0.20 -8.87
CA ARG A 107 29.81 0.03 -7.51
C ARG A 107 28.89 1.19 -7.13
N ARG A 108 29.27 2.43 -7.44
CA ARG A 108 28.41 3.61 -7.19
C ARG A 108 27.09 3.55 -7.96
N GLY A 109 27.13 3.08 -9.22
CA GLY A 109 25.92 2.90 -10.03
C GLY A 109 24.96 1.88 -9.44
N LEU A 110 25.47 0.72 -9.01
CA LEU A 110 24.67 -0.34 -8.39
C LEU A 110 24.01 0.11 -7.07
N VAL A 111 24.76 0.83 -6.22
CA VAL A 111 24.23 1.33 -4.95
C VAL A 111 23.08 2.32 -5.18
N ARG A 112 23.21 3.22 -6.16
CA ARG A 112 22.14 4.18 -6.50
C ARG A 112 20.90 3.49 -7.05
N ALA A 113 21.07 2.50 -7.91
CA ALA A 113 19.96 1.72 -8.46
C ALA A 113 19.22 0.96 -7.34
N ALA A 114 19.95 0.31 -6.44
CA ALA A 114 19.35 -0.38 -5.29
C ALA A 114 18.56 0.56 -4.38
N ALA A 115 19.10 1.75 -4.09
CA ALA A 115 18.41 2.77 -3.30
C ALA A 115 17.10 3.23 -3.98
N GLY A 116 17.13 3.46 -5.30
CA GLY A 116 15.93 3.83 -6.06
C GLY A 116 14.84 2.77 -6.01
N VAL A 117 15.20 1.49 -6.16
CA VAL A 117 14.27 0.36 -6.04
C VAL A 117 13.66 0.28 -4.64
N LEU A 118 14.47 0.48 -3.60
CA LEU A 118 13.99 0.45 -2.22
C LEU A 118 12.97 1.57 -1.93
N VAL A 119 13.22 2.79 -2.43
CA VAL A 119 12.27 3.91 -2.30
C VAL A 119 10.95 3.59 -3.00
N LEU A 120 10.99 3.06 -4.22
CA LEU A 120 9.79 2.66 -4.95
C LEU A 120 9.01 1.56 -4.23
N ALA A 121 9.71 0.59 -3.65
CA ALA A 121 9.07 -0.47 -2.87
C ALA A 121 8.34 0.10 -1.65
N VAL A 122 8.99 1.01 -0.89
CA VAL A 122 8.38 1.66 0.27
C VAL A 122 7.13 2.46 -0.13
N LEU A 123 7.20 3.24 -1.22
CA LEU A 123 6.07 4.01 -1.72
C LEU A 123 4.91 3.10 -2.17
N ALA A 124 5.21 2.02 -2.90
CA ALA A 124 4.19 1.06 -3.32
C ALA A 124 3.52 0.37 -2.13
N THR A 125 4.30 -0.03 -1.11
CA THR A 125 3.74 -0.63 0.11
C THR A 125 2.89 0.36 0.90
N GLY A 126 3.33 1.62 1.02
CA GLY A 126 2.57 2.67 1.71
C GLY A 126 1.25 2.99 1.00
N TRP A 127 1.29 3.06 -0.34
CA TRP A 127 0.09 3.28 -1.15
C TRP A 127 -0.91 2.14 -1.03
N GLN A 128 -0.45 0.89 -1.13
CA GLN A 128 -1.31 -0.28 -1.04
C GLN A 128 -2.04 -0.34 0.32
N TRP A 129 -1.32 -0.06 1.41
CA TRP A 129 -1.91 -0.01 2.74
C TRP A 129 -3.01 1.06 2.83
N TRP A 130 -2.76 2.27 2.32
CA TRP A 130 -3.75 3.34 2.32
C TRP A 130 -4.99 2.99 1.49
N ALA A 131 -4.79 2.43 0.29
CA ALA A 131 -5.88 2.05 -0.62
C ALA A 131 -6.72 0.86 -0.09
N SER A 132 -6.16 0.04 0.80
CA SER A 132 -6.87 -1.10 1.41
C SER A 132 -7.73 -0.72 2.62
N ARG A 133 -7.75 0.56 3.04
CA ARG A 133 -8.60 0.99 4.15
C ARG A 133 -10.07 0.96 3.74
N PRO A 134 -10.96 0.34 4.54
CA PRO A 134 -12.40 0.44 4.32
C PRO A 134 -12.84 1.91 4.30
N PRO A 135 -13.88 2.27 3.54
CA PRO A 135 -14.51 3.57 3.70
C PRO A 135 -14.97 3.73 5.16
N ALA A 136 -14.87 4.96 5.69
CA ALA A 136 -15.45 5.26 6.99
C ALA A 136 -16.95 4.97 6.97
N ALA A 137 -17.49 4.49 8.08
CA ALA A 137 -18.94 4.35 8.22
C ALA A 137 -19.59 5.73 8.03
N GLU A 138 -20.71 5.76 7.32
CA GLU A 138 -21.47 6.99 7.17
C GLU A 138 -22.25 7.23 8.45
N VAL A 139 -22.08 8.41 9.04
CA VAL A 139 -22.73 8.83 10.29
C VAL A 139 -23.60 10.04 9.97
N ARG A 140 -24.87 9.97 10.38
CA ARG A 140 -25.83 11.06 10.22
C ARG A 140 -26.45 11.38 11.57
N GLU A 141 -26.45 12.65 11.94
CA GLU A 141 -27.18 13.14 13.12
C GLU A 141 -28.70 13.04 12.85
N GLU A 142 -29.36 12.18 13.62
CA GLU A 142 -30.81 12.01 13.61
C GLU A 142 -31.21 11.44 14.97
N ALA A 143 -32.09 12.15 15.67
CA ALA A 143 -32.61 11.72 16.96
C ALA A 143 -33.43 10.43 16.82
N ASN A 144 -33.20 9.48 17.71
CA ASN A 144 -33.91 8.21 17.70
C ASN A 144 -35.38 8.40 18.04
N GLU A 145 -36.26 7.88 17.19
CA GLU A 145 -37.70 7.82 17.50
C GLU A 145 -38.01 6.82 18.63
N LEU A 146 -37.13 5.83 18.84
CA LEU A 146 -37.28 4.78 19.86
C LEU A 146 -36.31 5.03 21.02
N PRO A 147 -36.72 4.77 22.28
CA PRO A 147 -35.87 5.00 23.45
C PRO A 147 -34.82 3.88 23.66
N VAL A 148 -34.53 3.10 22.62
CA VAL A 148 -33.59 1.98 22.65
C VAL A 148 -32.80 1.94 21.35
N VAL A 149 -31.60 1.37 21.41
CA VAL A 149 -30.82 1.08 20.21
C VAL A 149 -31.55 0.05 19.37
N TRP A 150 -31.62 0.28 18.07
CA TRP A 150 -32.17 -0.68 17.13
C TRP A 150 -31.44 -0.65 15.79
N TYR A 151 -31.55 -1.75 15.06
CA TYR A 151 -30.97 -1.88 13.73
C TYR A 151 -32.02 -2.30 12.71
N SER A 152 -31.99 -1.67 11.53
CA SER A 152 -32.77 -2.09 10.37
C SER A 152 -32.07 -1.67 9.07
N GLN A 153 -32.20 -2.49 8.03
CA GLN A 153 -31.78 -2.15 6.65
C GLN A 153 -30.34 -1.61 6.47
N GLY A 154 -29.41 -1.95 7.35
CA GLY A 154 -28.03 -1.43 7.28
C GLY A 154 -27.77 -0.19 8.13
N GLU A 155 -28.77 0.26 8.88
CA GLU A 155 -28.69 1.45 9.74
C GLU A 155 -28.83 1.03 11.21
N LEU A 156 -27.83 1.41 12.01
CA LEU A 156 -27.85 1.31 13.46
C LEU A 156 -28.26 2.67 14.03
N HIS A 157 -29.41 2.70 14.70
CA HIS A 157 -29.94 3.90 15.33
C HIS A 157 -29.52 3.93 16.80
N LEU A 158 -28.63 4.86 17.13
CA LEU A 158 -28.23 5.23 18.48
C LEU A 158 -29.14 6.36 19.00
N GLU A 159 -28.83 6.98 20.13
CA GLU A 159 -29.67 8.03 20.73
C GLU A 159 -29.82 9.26 19.82
N ASP A 160 -28.70 9.79 19.32
CA ASP A 160 -28.66 11.03 18.53
C ASP A 160 -28.09 10.85 17.11
N VAL A 161 -27.62 9.65 16.78
CA VAL A 161 -26.96 9.36 15.49
C VAL A 161 -27.43 8.06 14.87
N VAL A 162 -27.35 8.02 13.55
CA VAL A 162 -27.59 6.83 12.73
C VAL A 162 -26.29 6.49 12.01
N VAL A 163 -25.85 5.25 12.18
CA VAL A 163 -24.60 4.75 11.61
C VAL A 163 -24.91 3.69 10.57
N THR A 164 -24.47 3.92 9.33
CA THR A 164 -24.58 2.93 8.26
C THR A 164 -23.51 1.86 8.45
N LEU A 165 -23.94 0.65 8.78
CA LEU A 165 -23.08 -0.51 8.98
C LEU A 165 -23.47 -1.64 8.03
N PRO A 166 -22.48 -2.40 7.52
CA PRO A 166 -22.77 -3.64 6.83
C PRO A 166 -23.49 -4.61 7.76
N GLU A 167 -24.13 -5.62 7.18
CA GLU A 167 -25.00 -6.59 7.87
C GLU A 167 -24.53 -6.93 9.28
N ILE A 168 -25.25 -6.43 10.30
CA ILE A 168 -24.99 -6.80 11.69
C ILE A 168 -25.61 -8.18 11.94
N GLU A 169 -24.86 -9.16 12.42
CA GLU A 169 -25.43 -10.43 12.90
C GLU A 169 -25.96 -10.27 14.32
N GLU A 170 -25.19 -9.57 15.15
CA GLU A 170 -25.34 -9.47 16.59
C GLU A 170 -24.93 -8.08 17.06
N PHE A 171 -25.63 -7.46 18.00
CA PHE A 171 -25.16 -6.19 18.60
C PHE A 171 -25.72 -6.02 20.00
N ALA A 172 -24.99 -5.45 20.95
CA ALA A 172 -25.49 -5.19 22.30
C ALA A 172 -25.09 -3.78 22.75
N ALA A 173 -25.95 -3.13 23.53
CA ALA A 173 -25.61 -1.85 24.16
C ALA A 173 -24.40 -2.02 25.10
N SER A 174 -23.47 -1.07 25.07
CA SER A 174 -22.29 -1.04 25.92
C SER A 174 -21.95 0.41 26.29
N GLY A 175 -22.22 0.76 27.55
CA GLY A 175 -22.13 2.15 28.00
C GLY A 175 -23.10 3.04 27.22
N SER A 176 -22.58 4.09 26.58
CA SER A 176 -23.33 4.99 25.69
C SER A 176 -23.28 4.59 24.21
N GLY A 177 -22.66 3.46 23.89
CA GLY A 177 -22.49 2.96 22.53
C GLY A 177 -23.01 1.54 22.35
N VAL A 178 -22.50 0.87 21.32
CA VAL A 178 -22.90 -0.47 20.89
C VAL A 178 -21.68 -1.29 20.51
N VAL A 179 -21.65 -2.55 20.93
CA VAL A 179 -20.72 -3.55 20.38
C VAL A 179 -21.49 -4.38 19.37
N ALA A 180 -20.99 -4.53 18.15
CA ALA A 180 -21.65 -5.27 17.09
C ALA A 180 -20.73 -6.30 16.43
N ARG A 181 -21.25 -7.49 16.15
CA ARG A 181 -20.68 -8.51 15.29
C ARG A 181 -21.29 -8.36 13.89
N LEU A 182 -20.46 -8.08 12.91
CA LEU A 182 -20.84 -7.99 11.51
C LEU A 182 -20.94 -9.39 10.87
N GLY A 183 -21.62 -9.51 9.73
CA GLY A 183 -21.72 -10.75 8.94
C GLY A 183 -20.39 -11.26 8.39
N SER A 184 -19.34 -10.44 8.43
CA SER A 184 -17.95 -10.88 8.21
C SER A 184 -17.35 -11.64 9.39
N GLY A 185 -18.05 -11.69 10.53
CA GLY A 185 -17.56 -12.19 11.83
C GLY A 185 -16.72 -11.16 12.62
N SER A 186 -16.45 -9.98 12.05
CA SER A 186 -15.68 -8.92 12.72
C SER A 186 -16.50 -8.26 13.83
N VAL A 187 -15.85 -7.94 14.95
CA VAL A 187 -16.44 -7.17 16.06
C VAL A 187 -16.04 -5.71 15.94
N VAL A 188 -17.02 -4.82 16.05
CA VAL A 188 -16.84 -3.37 16.02
C VAL A 188 -17.49 -2.73 17.24
N HIS A 189 -16.91 -1.63 17.70
CA HIS A 189 -17.49 -0.76 18.72
C HIS A 189 -17.92 0.53 18.05
N VAL A 190 -19.16 0.91 18.29
CA VAL A 190 -19.77 2.16 17.83
C VAL A 190 -20.04 2.98 19.07
N ASP A 191 -19.42 4.15 19.21
CA ASP A 191 -19.69 5.02 20.35
C ASP A 191 -20.98 5.84 20.16
N ALA A 192 -21.25 6.75 21.11
CA ALA A 192 -22.45 7.59 21.09
C ALA A 192 -22.48 8.58 19.92
N ASP A 193 -21.31 8.99 19.43
CA ASP A 193 -21.15 9.94 18.33
C ASP A 193 -21.10 9.26 16.96
N GLY A 194 -21.08 7.92 16.94
CA GLY A 194 -21.09 7.08 15.74
C GLY A 194 -19.71 6.68 15.24
N ASP A 195 -18.64 6.97 15.99
CA ASP A 195 -17.28 6.55 15.63
C ASP A 195 -17.14 5.03 15.75
N VAL A 196 -16.70 4.42 14.65
CA VAL A 196 -16.57 2.97 14.55
C VAL A 196 -15.12 2.56 14.70
N THR A 197 -14.83 1.79 15.74
CA THR A 197 -13.50 1.24 16.01
C THR A 197 -13.49 -0.29 15.91
N THR A 198 -12.42 -0.83 15.32
CA THR A 198 -12.17 -2.27 15.27
C THR A 198 -11.22 -2.67 16.40
N GLY A 199 -11.63 -3.57 17.29
CA GLY A 199 -10.83 -3.94 18.46
C GLY A 199 -11.23 -5.29 19.06
N HIS A 200 -10.32 -5.89 19.83
CA HIS A 200 -10.55 -7.11 20.62
C HIS A 200 -11.03 -6.80 22.05
N ASP A 201 -11.29 -5.52 22.34
CA ASP A 201 -11.52 -5.06 23.70
C ASP A 201 -13.01 -5.25 24.06
N SER A 202 -13.29 -6.44 24.61
CA SER A 202 -14.55 -6.86 25.23
C SER A 202 -15.70 -7.19 24.28
N THR A 203 -15.94 -8.50 24.09
CA THR A 203 -17.20 -9.08 23.62
C THR A 203 -18.17 -9.38 24.76
N GLU A 204 -17.87 -8.93 25.99
CA GLU A 204 -18.61 -9.29 27.20
C GLU A 204 -20.11 -8.96 27.10
N ALA A 205 -20.45 -7.81 26.50
CA ALA A 205 -21.83 -7.41 26.25
C ALA A 205 -22.57 -8.32 25.23
N LEU A 206 -21.84 -8.94 24.31
CA LEU A 206 -22.41 -9.90 23.35
C LEU A 206 -22.52 -11.30 23.97
N ASP A 207 -21.51 -11.71 24.75
CA ASP A 207 -21.37 -13.07 25.27
C ASP A 207 -22.25 -13.33 26.51
N ASP A 208 -22.51 -12.30 27.32
CA ASP A 208 -23.36 -12.38 28.53
C ASP A 208 -24.46 -11.30 28.52
N PRO A 209 -25.46 -11.42 27.62
CA PRO A 209 -26.52 -10.42 27.51
C PRO A 209 -27.39 -10.42 28.78
N PRO A 210 -27.87 -9.24 29.22
CA PRO A 210 -28.71 -9.16 30.41
C PRO A 210 -30.00 -9.97 30.23
N GLU A 211 -30.39 -10.71 31.27
CA GLU A 211 -31.61 -11.52 31.23
C GLU A 211 -32.86 -10.65 31.45
N ALA A 212 -33.79 -10.70 30.49
CA ALA A 212 -35.02 -9.91 30.54
C ALA A 212 -36.04 -10.50 31.53
N PRO A 213 -36.71 -9.66 32.34
CA PRO A 213 -37.86 -10.09 33.14
C PRO A 213 -38.96 -10.64 32.24
N THR A 214 -39.69 -11.64 32.73
CA THR A 214 -40.84 -12.20 32.03
C THR A 214 -41.91 -11.13 31.78
N PHE A 215 -42.22 -10.87 30.52
CA PHE A 215 -43.31 -9.98 30.12
C PHE A 215 -44.55 -10.79 29.74
N ILE A 216 -45.67 -10.49 30.38
CA ILE A 216 -46.98 -11.07 30.04
C ILE A 216 -47.74 -10.03 29.23
N ALA A 217 -47.90 -10.27 27.93
CA ALA A 217 -48.62 -9.36 27.07
C ALA A 217 -50.14 -9.45 27.33
N PHE A 218 -50.76 -8.35 27.77
CA PHE A 218 -52.21 -8.24 27.97
C PHE A 218 -52.92 -7.54 26.79
N THR A 219 -52.28 -7.47 25.63
CA THR A 219 -52.73 -6.65 24.49
C THR A 219 -53.04 -7.50 23.26
N GLN A 220 -53.29 -6.86 22.11
CA GLN A 220 -53.45 -7.52 20.81
C GLN A 220 -52.16 -8.18 20.27
N TYR A 221 -51.02 -7.92 20.92
CA TYR A 221 -49.75 -8.57 20.62
C TYR A 221 -49.55 -9.70 21.62
N ASP A 222 -49.38 -10.92 21.13
CA ASP A 222 -49.36 -12.14 21.94
C ASP A 222 -48.00 -12.84 21.93
N VAL A 223 -47.09 -12.41 21.05
CA VAL A 223 -45.75 -12.99 20.91
C VAL A 223 -44.68 -11.96 21.30
N LEU A 224 -43.93 -12.24 22.35
CA LEU A 224 -42.68 -11.54 22.64
C LEU A 224 -41.61 -12.01 21.66
N VAL A 225 -41.08 -11.08 20.86
CA VAL A 225 -40.01 -11.36 19.89
C VAL A 225 -38.65 -11.14 20.53
N GLN A 226 -38.48 -10.02 21.21
CA GLN A 226 -37.20 -9.61 21.77
C GLN A 226 -37.37 -8.63 22.93
N ALA A 227 -36.38 -8.57 23.82
CA ALA A 227 -36.32 -7.58 24.88
C ALA A 227 -34.93 -6.93 24.90
N ALA A 228 -34.87 -5.64 25.25
CA ALA A 228 -33.64 -4.87 25.36
C ALA A 228 -33.70 -3.94 26.59
N PRO A 229 -32.59 -3.70 27.30
CA PRO A 229 -32.54 -2.73 28.38
C PRO A 229 -32.71 -1.30 27.85
N VAL A 230 -33.26 -0.42 28.69
CA VAL A 230 -33.47 1.01 28.37
C VAL A 230 -32.52 1.87 29.19
N PRO A 231 -31.96 2.97 28.64
CA PRO A 231 -31.22 3.96 29.42
C PRO A 231 -32.05 4.45 30.62
N GLY A 232 -31.44 4.51 31.82
CA GLY A 232 -32.14 4.86 33.06
C GLY A 232 -32.87 3.70 33.75
N GLY A 233 -32.82 2.49 33.17
CA GLY A 233 -33.34 1.25 33.76
C GLY A 233 -34.76 0.91 33.31
N GLY A 234 -35.03 -0.39 33.23
CA GLY A 234 -36.25 -0.92 32.62
C GLY A 234 -35.94 -1.73 31.36
N TRP A 235 -36.99 -2.09 30.63
CA TRP A 235 -36.93 -2.99 29.47
C TRP A 235 -37.89 -2.53 28.37
N ALA A 236 -37.40 -2.54 27.14
CA ALA A 236 -38.22 -2.42 25.95
C ALA A 236 -38.48 -3.82 25.37
N TYR A 237 -39.74 -4.12 25.10
CA TYR A 237 -40.20 -5.40 24.58
C TYR A 237 -40.74 -5.20 23.17
N LEU A 238 -40.16 -5.92 22.22
CA LEU A 238 -40.66 -6.02 20.85
C LEU A 238 -41.71 -7.13 20.80
N LEU A 239 -42.95 -6.76 20.45
CA LEU A 239 -44.07 -7.68 20.37
C LEU A 239 -44.52 -7.84 18.92
N ASP A 240 -45.05 -9.02 18.57
CA ASP A 240 -45.67 -9.33 17.27
C ASP A 240 -47.13 -9.75 17.48
N SER A 241 -48.01 -9.35 16.56
CA SER A 241 -49.45 -9.62 16.58
C SER A 241 -49.83 -10.95 15.91
N SER A 242 -48.90 -11.90 15.80
CA SER A 242 -49.00 -13.01 14.85
C SER A 242 -50.06 -14.09 15.17
N ARG A 243 -50.78 -14.06 16.30
CA ARG A 243 -51.87 -15.02 16.55
C ARG A 243 -53.07 -14.45 17.30
N ARG A 244 -54.04 -13.93 16.53
CA ARG A 244 -55.46 -14.21 16.81
C ARG A 244 -56.18 -14.69 15.56
N ASP A 245 -56.75 -15.88 15.72
CA ASP A 245 -57.79 -16.51 14.91
C ASP A 245 -57.41 -16.98 13.51
N SER A 246 -57.28 -18.30 13.35
CA SER A 246 -57.96 -19.21 12.40
C SER A 246 -58.53 -18.72 11.05
N ALA A 247 -58.17 -17.54 10.57
CA ALA A 247 -58.49 -17.04 9.24
C ALA A 247 -57.44 -17.58 8.27
N GLN A 248 -57.85 -18.56 7.47
CA GLN A 248 -57.24 -18.80 6.18
C GLN A 248 -57.18 -17.47 5.43
N ASP A 249 -55.99 -17.00 5.01
CA ASP A 249 -55.88 -16.20 3.80
C ASP A 249 -54.42 -16.01 3.36
N ALA A 250 -54.13 -16.54 2.18
CA ALA A 250 -52.85 -16.51 1.49
C ALA A 250 -52.52 -15.14 0.86
N LEU A 251 -53.07 -14.04 1.38
CA LEU A 251 -52.95 -12.68 0.83
C LEU A 251 -52.91 -11.64 1.95
N ARG A 252 -51.73 -11.42 2.56
CA ARG A 252 -51.46 -10.19 3.34
C ARG A 252 -49.95 -9.95 3.46
N GLN A 253 -49.34 -9.65 2.31
CA GLN A 253 -47.99 -9.09 2.17
C GLN A 253 -48.01 -7.58 2.47
N SER A 254 -48.06 -7.21 3.75
CA SER A 254 -47.51 -5.91 4.16
C SER A 254 -46.88 -6.08 5.54
N GLU A 255 -45.58 -6.36 5.55
CA GLU A 255 -44.76 -6.65 6.74
C GLU A 255 -44.61 -5.44 7.69
N SER A 256 -45.06 -4.25 7.28
CA SER A 256 -44.83 -2.97 7.96
C SER A 256 -45.79 -2.63 9.13
N GLY A 257 -46.69 -3.54 9.54
CA GLY A 257 -47.70 -3.24 10.58
C GLY A 257 -47.83 -4.25 11.72
N ARG A 258 -46.90 -5.20 11.86
CA ARG A 258 -47.05 -6.36 12.78
C ARG A 258 -46.39 -6.20 14.13
N ARG A 259 -45.46 -5.24 14.28
CA ARG A 259 -44.63 -5.13 15.48
C ARG A 259 -44.92 -3.86 16.26
N ALA A 260 -44.94 -4.01 17.57
CA ALA A 260 -45.04 -2.88 18.49
C ALA A 260 -43.95 -2.96 19.57
N LEU A 261 -43.50 -1.79 20.01
CA LEU A 261 -42.59 -1.62 21.12
C LEU A 261 -43.38 -1.26 22.37
N VAL A 262 -43.15 -1.97 23.47
CA VAL A 262 -43.66 -1.60 24.80
C VAL A 262 -42.47 -1.35 25.71
N VAL A 263 -42.44 -0.19 26.35
CA VAL A 263 -41.37 0.19 27.28
C VAL A 263 -41.88 0.12 28.71
N CYS A 264 -41.22 -0.68 29.53
CA CYS A 264 -41.49 -0.85 30.95
C CYS A 264 -40.36 -0.25 31.78
N MET A 265 -40.65 0.79 32.54
CA MET A 265 -39.69 1.44 33.42
C MET A 265 -39.38 0.57 34.64
N SER A 266 -38.28 0.84 35.34
CA SER A 266 -37.82 0.09 36.53
C SER A 266 -38.85 -0.05 37.67
N GLU A 267 -39.85 0.84 37.74
CA GLU A 267 -40.98 0.76 38.69
C GLU A 267 -42.08 -0.25 38.28
N GLY A 268 -41.90 -0.99 37.18
CA GLY A 268 -42.87 -1.97 36.67
C GLY A 268 -44.06 -1.36 35.92
N LYS A 269 -44.05 -0.05 35.67
CA LYS A 269 -45.05 0.62 34.83
C LYS A 269 -44.63 0.56 33.37
N CYS A 270 -45.50 -0.02 32.53
CA CYS A 270 -45.32 -0.06 31.09
C CYS A 270 -46.13 1.03 30.41
N GLY A 271 -45.54 1.67 29.40
CA GLY A 271 -46.22 2.61 28.52
C GLY A 271 -47.17 1.94 27.53
N GLU A 272 -47.87 2.75 26.74
CA GLU A 272 -48.70 2.24 25.65
C GLU A 272 -47.83 1.65 24.52
N PRO A 273 -48.28 0.57 23.84
CA PRO A 273 -47.54 0.01 22.71
C PRO A 273 -47.43 0.99 21.54
N VAL A 274 -46.21 1.24 21.06
CA VAL A 274 -45.94 2.07 19.88
C VAL A 274 -45.77 1.17 18.66
N THR A 275 -46.59 1.36 17.63
CA THR A 275 -46.50 0.56 16.39
C THR A 275 -45.36 1.06 15.53
N ILE A 276 -44.52 0.14 15.05
CA ILE A 276 -43.34 0.47 14.24
C ILE A 276 -43.74 0.40 12.77
N LEU A 277 -43.85 1.57 12.13
CA LEU A 277 -44.33 1.70 10.74
C LEU A 277 -43.19 1.86 9.70
N GLY A 278 -41.99 2.27 10.13
CA GLY A 278 -40.88 2.65 9.23
C GLY A 278 -39.86 1.55 8.88
N ALA A 279 -39.72 0.51 9.69
CA ALA A 279 -38.57 -0.43 9.62
C ALA A 279 -38.71 -1.61 8.65
N GLY A 280 -39.61 -1.54 7.66
CA GLY A 280 -39.79 -2.59 6.63
C GLY A 280 -40.01 -4.02 7.16
N GLY A 281 -40.45 -4.18 8.42
CA GLY A 281 -40.66 -5.47 9.08
C GLY A 281 -39.41 -6.12 9.71
N SER A 282 -38.20 -5.56 9.55
CA SER A 282 -36.93 -6.14 10.03
C SER A 282 -36.25 -5.26 11.08
N ILE A 283 -36.97 -4.97 12.17
CA ILE A 283 -36.37 -4.36 13.36
C ILE A 283 -35.78 -5.43 14.29
N ARG A 284 -34.57 -5.20 14.78
CA ARG A 284 -33.96 -5.92 15.90
C ARG A 284 -33.64 -4.94 17.01
N LEU A 285 -33.96 -5.33 18.25
CA LEU A 285 -33.54 -4.62 19.45
C LEU A 285 -32.32 -5.32 20.03
N ARG A 286 -31.55 -4.73 20.94
CA ARG A 286 -30.77 -5.50 21.92
C ARG A 286 -30.25 -4.62 23.04
#